data_AF-A0A7C3H9F1-F1
#
_entry.id   AF-A0A7C3H9F1-F1
#
_cell.length_a   1.000
_cell.length_b   1.000
_cell.length_c   1.000
_cell.angle_alpha   90.00
_cell.angle_beta   90.00
_cell.angle_gamma   90.00
#
_symmetry.space_group_name_H-M   'P 1'
#
loop_
_entity.id
_entity.type
_entity.pdbx_description
1 polymer ?
#
loop_
_entity_poly.entity_id
_entity_poly.type
_entity_poly.pdbx_seq_one_letter_code
_entity_poly.pdbx_strand_id
1 'polypeptide(L)'
;MHSGYLYIETHPDHPHRVRPRTSIHQPDPASSDHGARIRYIAWFEDIDAGEMHAHEFMRRFLLDLNNRIYKVDLTTAIADVESIRLKHRRIWYDPELTPCELDQIRALRKGIKRRQDRVERIINTIGYAALGLLAFNLLVLLLAM
;
A
#
# COMPACT_ATOMS: atom_id res chain seq x y z
N MET A 1 0.05 18.02 -1.02
CA MET A 1 -0.88 17.20 -1.81
C MET A 1 -0.70 17.54 -3.28
N HIS A 2 0.26 16.88 -3.92
CA HIS A 2 0.41 16.97 -5.36
C HIS A 2 0.32 15.57 -5.96
N SER A 3 -0.17 15.50 -7.19
CA SER A 3 -0.21 14.23 -7.91
C SER A 3 1.19 13.81 -8.34
N GLY A 4 1.38 12.50 -8.51
CA GLY A 4 2.66 11.95 -8.92
C GLY A 4 2.59 10.46 -9.18
N TYR A 5 3.74 9.89 -9.49
CA TYR A 5 3.92 8.49 -9.82
C TYR A 5 4.76 7.81 -8.75
N LEU A 6 4.27 6.68 -8.25
CA LEU A 6 5.03 5.76 -7.43
C LEU A 6 5.38 4.57 -8.32
N TYR A 7 6.66 4.23 -8.38
CA TYR A 7 7.17 3.12 -9.16
C TYR A 7 8.06 2.23 -8.30
N ILE A 8 8.07 0.94 -8.63
CA ILE A 8 8.88 -0.06 -7.92
C ILE A 8 9.96 -0.55 -8.85
N GLU A 9 11.20 -0.48 -8.38
CA GLU A 9 12.35 -1.03 -9.07
C GLU A 9 12.85 -2.30 -8.39
N THR A 10 13.41 -3.22 -9.19
CA THR A 10 14.17 -4.36 -8.68
C THR A 10 15.50 -4.48 -9.41
N HIS A 11 16.49 -5.06 -8.73
CA HIS A 11 17.79 -5.34 -9.33
C HIS A 11 17.87 -6.83 -9.72
N PRO A 12 18.37 -7.18 -10.93
CA PRO A 12 18.44 -8.57 -11.38
C PRO A 12 19.26 -9.47 -10.43
N ASP A 13 20.36 -8.97 -9.89
CA ASP A 13 21.18 -9.72 -8.92
C ASP A 13 20.53 -9.89 -7.54
N HIS A 14 19.47 -9.12 -7.26
CA HIS A 14 18.78 -9.09 -5.96
C HIS A 14 17.26 -9.07 -6.14
N PRO A 15 16.64 -10.17 -6.64
CA PRO A 15 15.22 -10.20 -6.99
C PRO A 15 14.27 -10.03 -5.80
N HIS A 16 14.73 -10.33 -4.58
CA HIS A 16 13.97 -10.15 -3.32
C HIS A 16 14.22 -8.79 -2.66
N ARG A 17 14.73 -7.83 -3.43
CA ARG A 17 14.92 -6.45 -3.00
C ARG A 17 14.18 -5.53 -3.93
N VAL A 18 13.37 -4.66 -3.33
CA VAL A 18 12.61 -3.65 -4.05
C VAL A 18 13.05 -2.26 -3.59
N ARG A 19 13.01 -1.32 -4.52
CA ARG A 19 13.24 0.09 -4.28
C ARG A 19 12.03 0.89 -4.76
N PRO A 20 11.08 1.25 -3.88
CA PRO A 20 10.01 2.16 -4.23
C PRO A 20 10.57 3.57 -4.39
N ARG A 21 10.17 4.24 -5.46
CA ARG A 21 10.58 5.59 -5.82
C ARG A 21 9.38 6.41 -6.25
N THR A 22 9.52 7.72 -6.15
CA THR A 22 8.48 8.67 -6.54
C THR A 22 9.00 9.63 -7.60
N SER A 23 8.10 10.10 -8.46
CA SER A 23 8.40 11.06 -9.52
C SER A 23 7.17 11.90 -9.83
N ILE A 24 7.37 13.17 -10.18
CA ILE A 24 6.29 14.05 -10.63
C ILE A 24 5.86 13.69 -12.06
N HIS A 25 6.81 13.29 -12.90
CA HIS A 25 6.56 12.87 -14.28
C HIS A 25 6.48 11.35 -14.39
N GLN A 26 5.71 10.85 -15.36
CA GLN A 26 5.62 9.42 -15.61
C GLN A 26 7.02 8.88 -15.93
N PRO A 27 7.55 7.95 -15.13
CA PRO A 27 8.86 7.41 -15.40
C PRO A 27 8.81 6.55 -16.67
N ASP A 28 9.90 6.56 -17.43
CA ASP A 28 10.07 5.69 -18.58
C ASP A 28 10.36 4.26 -18.09
N PRO A 29 9.52 3.26 -18.38
CA PRO A 29 9.77 1.88 -17.97
C PRO A 29 11.08 1.30 -18.51
N ALA A 30 11.59 1.84 -19.62
CA ALA A 30 12.88 1.43 -20.19
C ALA A 30 14.09 2.07 -19.49
N SER A 31 13.86 3.09 -18.67
CA SER A 31 14.93 3.70 -17.88
C SER A 31 15.43 2.70 -16.83
N SER A 32 16.74 2.53 -16.77
CA SER A 32 17.40 1.72 -15.75
C SER A 32 18.47 2.56 -15.08
N ASP A 33 18.41 2.60 -13.76
CA ASP A 33 19.39 3.29 -12.93
C ASP A 33 20.28 2.25 -12.26
N HIS A 34 21.57 2.25 -12.59
CA HIS A 34 22.55 1.28 -12.07
C HIS A 34 22.10 -0.19 -12.19
N GLY A 35 21.43 -0.56 -13.29
CA GLY A 35 20.95 -1.93 -13.53
C GLY A 35 19.63 -2.29 -12.85
N ALA A 36 19.08 -1.40 -12.01
CA ALA A 36 17.73 -1.55 -11.48
C ALA A 36 16.70 -1.29 -12.60
N ARG A 37 15.68 -2.14 -12.69
CA ARG A 37 14.62 -2.05 -13.69
C ARG A 37 13.30 -1.70 -13.02
N ILE A 38 12.54 -0.81 -13.64
CA ILE A 38 11.18 -0.51 -13.20
C ILE A 38 10.28 -1.71 -13.51
N ARG A 39 9.59 -2.21 -12.49
CA ARG A 39 8.71 -3.39 -12.60
C ARG A 39 7.23 -3.05 -12.47
N TYR A 40 6.92 -1.86 -11.98
CA TYR A 40 5.55 -1.41 -11.71
C TYR A 40 5.48 0.11 -11.64
N ILE A 41 4.37 0.69 -12.15
CA ILE A 41 4.08 2.12 -12.03
C ILE A 41 2.61 2.32 -11.66
N ALA A 42 2.37 3.13 -10.64
CA ALA A 42 1.06 3.65 -10.28
C ALA A 42 1.09 5.18 -10.19
N TRP A 43 -0.03 5.80 -10.53
CA TRP A 43 -0.27 7.22 -10.33
C TRP A 43 -1.12 7.42 -9.09
N PHE A 44 -0.80 8.44 -8.30
CA PHE A 44 -1.50 8.85 -7.09
C PHE A 44 -1.94 10.31 -7.21
N GLU A 45 -3.13 10.62 -6.70
CA GLU A 45 -3.60 12.00 -6.56
C GLU A 45 -2.79 12.78 -5.51
N ASP A 46 -2.34 12.08 -4.46
CA ASP A 46 -1.44 12.59 -3.43
C ASP A 46 -0.24 11.65 -3.26
N ILE A 47 0.87 11.99 -3.91
CA ILE A 47 2.06 11.12 -3.94
C ILE A 47 2.81 11.11 -2.61
N ASP A 48 2.77 12.20 -1.85
CA ASP A 48 3.41 12.29 -0.52
C ASP A 48 2.79 11.25 0.42
N ALA A 49 1.45 11.18 0.42
CA ALA A 49 0.71 10.18 1.18
C ALA A 49 0.93 8.77 0.62
N GLY A 50 0.98 8.59 -0.70
CA GLY A 50 1.29 7.31 -1.34
C GLY A 50 2.66 6.76 -0.93
N GLU A 51 3.68 7.62 -0.93
CA GLU A 51 5.05 7.30 -0.48
C GLU A 51 5.09 6.92 0.99
N MET A 52 4.45 7.71 1.84
CA MET A 52 4.38 7.47 3.27
C MET A 52 3.71 6.12 3.58
N HIS A 53 2.59 5.80 2.92
CA HIS A 53 1.92 4.51 3.09
C HIS A 53 2.80 3.34 2.64
N ALA A 54 3.41 3.43 1.45
CA ALA A 54 4.32 2.40 0.97
C ALA A 54 5.50 2.18 1.94
N HIS A 55 6.08 3.27 2.46
CA HIS A 55 7.13 3.18 3.47
C HIS A 55 6.63 2.52 4.76
N GLU A 56 5.47 2.93 5.29
CA GLU A 56 4.92 2.38 6.53
C GLU A 56 4.69 0.86 6.46
N PHE A 57 4.17 0.37 5.33
CA PHE A 57 3.98 -1.06 5.12
C PHE A 57 5.32 -1.80 5.01
N MET A 58 6.29 -1.25 4.27
CA MET A 58 7.56 -1.91 4.01
C MET A 58 8.61 -1.71 5.11
N ARG A 59 8.41 -0.78 6.07
CA ARG A 59 9.42 -0.38 7.07
C ARG A 59 10.01 -1.55 7.87
N ARG A 60 9.22 -2.60 8.11
CA ARG A 60 9.66 -3.80 8.84
C ARG A 60 10.69 -4.63 8.08
N PHE A 61 10.82 -4.39 6.77
CA PHE A 61 11.72 -5.07 5.86
C PHE A 61 12.82 -4.15 5.33
N LEU A 62 13.03 -2.97 5.94
CA LEU A 62 14.04 -2.02 5.51
C LEU A 62 15.45 -2.62 5.65
N LEU A 63 16.20 -2.64 4.54
CA LEU A 63 17.60 -3.07 4.50
C LEU A 63 18.56 -1.88 4.47
N ASP A 64 18.23 -0.87 3.68
CA ASP A 64 19.06 0.33 3.52
C ASP A 64 18.15 1.56 3.50
N LEU A 65 18.31 2.41 4.50
CA LEU A 65 17.53 3.64 4.66
C LEU A 65 17.92 4.69 3.60
N ASN A 66 19.21 4.83 3.31
CA ASN A 66 19.72 5.89 2.41
C ASN A 66 19.24 5.65 0.98
N ASN A 67 19.21 4.38 0.58
CA ASN A 67 18.77 3.98 -0.76
C ASN A 67 17.30 3.52 -0.82
N ARG A 68 16.60 3.49 0.33
CA ARG A 68 15.22 2.99 0.49
C ARG A 68 15.03 1.61 -0.12
N ILE A 69 15.92 0.69 0.22
CA ILE A 69 15.87 -0.70 -0.23
C ILE A 69 15.19 -1.55 0.83
N TYR A 70 14.22 -2.35 0.42
CA TYR A 70 13.45 -3.23 1.30
C TYR A 70 13.60 -4.69 0.86
N LYS A 71 13.73 -5.60 1.83
CA LYS A 71 13.75 -7.06 1.63
C LYS A 71 12.32 -7.60 1.53
N VAL A 72 11.67 -7.36 0.41
CA VAL A 72 10.33 -7.87 0.14
C VAL A 72 10.22 -8.28 -1.32
N ASP A 73 9.45 -9.32 -1.58
CA ASP A 73 9.19 -9.78 -2.94
C ASP A 73 8.42 -8.75 -3.75
N LEU A 74 8.71 -8.68 -5.06
CA LEU A 74 8.07 -7.76 -5.99
C LEU A 74 6.54 -7.86 -5.95
N THR A 75 5.99 -9.08 -5.97
CA THR A 75 4.53 -9.32 -5.93
C THR A 75 3.90 -8.76 -4.66
N THR A 76 4.60 -8.88 -3.53
CA THR A 76 4.14 -8.35 -2.24
C THR A 76 4.19 -6.84 -2.23
N ALA A 77 5.28 -6.24 -2.72
CA ALA A 77 5.43 -4.79 -2.81
C ALA A 77 4.36 -4.16 -3.72
N ILE A 78 4.08 -4.77 -4.87
CA ILE A 78 3.02 -4.33 -5.78
C ILE A 78 1.64 -4.45 -5.12
N ALA A 79 1.34 -5.61 -4.52
CA ALA A 79 0.06 -5.85 -3.87
C ALA A 79 -0.19 -4.85 -2.73
N ASP A 80 0.88 -4.49 -2.02
CA ASP A 80 0.86 -3.49 -0.97
C ASP A 80 0.50 -2.10 -1.51
N VAL A 81 1.21 -1.63 -2.54
CA VAL A 81 0.93 -0.35 -3.20
C VAL A 81 -0.50 -0.30 -3.75
N GLU A 82 -0.99 -1.38 -4.37
CA GLU A 82 -2.38 -1.46 -4.87
C GLU A 82 -3.45 -1.53 -3.77
N SER A 83 -3.04 -1.80 -2.53
CA SER A 83 -3.94 -1.87 -1.37
C SER A 83 -4.04 -0.55 -0.62
N ILE A 84 -3.22 0.44 -0.97
CA ILE A 84 -3.25 1.78 -0.37
C ILE A 84 -4.63 2.40 -0.62
N ARG A 85 -5.31 2.79 0.46
CA ARG A 85 -6.67 3.39 0.46
C ARG A 85 -6.64 4.88 0.07
N LEU A 86 -5.87 5.21 -0.96
CA LEU A 86 -5.83 6.54 -1.57
C LEU A 86 -6.34 6.44 -3.01
N LYS A 87 -6.76 7.58 -3.58
CA LYS A 87 -7.12 7.63 -5.00
C LYS A 87 -5.87 7.43 -5.85
N HIS A 88 -5.76 6.23 -6.40
CA HIS A 88 -4.64 5.82 -7.24
C HIS A 88 -5.13 5.00 -8.43
N ARG A 89 -4.32 4.94 -9.47
CA ARG A 89 -4.55 4.08 -10.64
C ARG A 89 -3.24 3.42 -11.03
N ARG A 90 -3.29 2.13 -11.33
CA ARG A 90 -2.17 1.43 -11.96
C ARG A 90 -1.99 1.97 -13.38
N ILE A 91 -0.78 2.38 -13.72
CA ILE A 91 -0.42 2.89 -15.05
C ILE A 91 0.20 1.79 -15.89
N TRP A 92 1.09 1.00 -15.28
CA TRP A 92 1.89 0.03 -16.02
C TRP A 92 2.33 -1.15 -15.16
N TYR A 93 2.43 -2.31 -15.82
CA TYR A 93 3.08 -3.51 -15.32
C TYR A 93 4.22 -3.88 -16.25
N ASP A 94 5.27 -4.43 -15.68
CA ASP A 94 6.29 -5.08 -16.48
C ASP A 94 5.73 -6.25 -17.30
N PRO A 95 5.90 -6.25 -18.63
CA PRO A 95 5.45 -7.35 -19.48
C PRO A 95 6.16 -8.68 -19.18
N GLU A 96 7.31 -8.67 -18.50
CA GLU A 96 7.99 -9.90 -18.06
C GLU A 96 7.31 -10.53 -16.82
N LEU A 97 6.31 -9.89 -16.20
CA LEU A 97 5.53 -10.49 -15.12
C LEU A 97 4.71 -11.68 -15.64
N THR A 98 4.95 -12.84 -15.05
CA THR A 98 4.25 -14.08 -15.39
C THR A 98 2.79 -14.03 -14.94
N PRO A 99 1.89 -14.80 -15.59
CA PRO A 99 0.50 -14.92 -15.14
C PRO A 99 0.37 -15.37 -13.67
N CYS A 100 1.28 -16.24 -13.21
CA CYS A 100 1.33 -16.70 -11.82
C CYS A 100 1.61 -15.55 -10.84
N GLU A 101 2.57 -14.69 -11.14
CA GLU A 101 2.88 -13.50 -10.31
C GLU A 101 1.70 -12.53 -10.28
N LEU A 102 1.03 -12.31 -11.42
CA LEU A 102 -0.17 -11.46 -11.48
C LEU A 102 -1.33 -12.03 -10.65
N ASP A 103 -1.51 -13.34 -10.62
CA ASP A 103 -2.50 -13.99 -9.75
C ASP A 103 -2.11 -13.91 -8.28
N GLN A 104 -0.81 -14.04 -7.97
CA GLN A 104 -0.28 -13.86 -6.62
C GLN A 104 -0.52 -12.44 -6.10
N ILE A 105 -0.25 -11.41 -6.92
CA ILE A 105 -0.53 -10.00 -6.59
C ILE A 105 -2.03 -9.83 -6.26
N ARG A 106 -2.92 -10.38 -7.10
CA ARG A 106 -4.37 -10.33 -6.88
C ARG A 106 -4.79 -11.04 -5.58
N ALA A 107 -4.20 -12.19 -5.28
CA ALA A 107 -4.49 -12.95 -4.06
C ALA A 107 -4.02 -12.19 -2.80
N LEU A 108 -2.79 -11.66 -2.81
CA LEU A 108 -2.22 -10.87 -1.74
C LEU A 108 -3.07 -9.62 -1.46
N ARG A 109 -3.45 -8.89 -2.52
CA ARG A 109 -4.31 -7.71 -2.42
C ARG A 109 -5.66 -8.03 -1.78
N LYS A 110 -6.30 -9.14 -2.17
CA LYS A 110 -7.55 -9.61 -1.53
C LYS A 110 -7.35 -9.95 -0.06
N GLY A 111 -6.22 -10.57 0.29
CA GLY A 111 -5.84 -10.88 1.68
C GLY A 111 -5.71 -9.63 2.54
N ILE A 112 -4.98 -8.63 2.06
CA ILE A 112 -4.78 -7.34 2.75
C ILE A 112 -6.14 -6.66 2.96
N LYS A 113 -6.97 -6.57 1.92
CA LYS A 113 -8.30 -5.95 2.01
C LYS A 113 -9.19 -6.64 3.05
N ARG A 114 -9.25 -7.98 3.04
CA ARG A 114 -10.05 -8.75 4.03
C ARG A 114 -9.62 -8.48 5.47
N ARG A 115 -8.32 -8.36 5.71
CA ARG A 115 -7.80 -8.06 7.05
C ARG A 115 -8.23 -6.67 7.50
N GLN A 116 -8.11 -5.67 6.62
CA GLN A 116 -8.54 -4.31 6.91
C GLN A 116 -10.06 -4.25 7.19
N ASP A 117 -10.88 -4.90 6.35
CA ASP A 117 -12.34 -4.93 6.50
C ASP A 117 -12.77 -5.59 7.82
N ARG A 118 -12.04 -6.60 8.30
CA ARG A 118 -12.30 -7.23 9.61
C ARG A 118 -12.02 -6.29 10.76
N VAL A 119 -10.88 -5.59 10.72
CA VAL A 119 -10.51 -4.63 11.77
C VAL A 119 -11.53 -3.49 11.82
N GLU A 120 -11.93 -2.97 10.66
CA GLU A 120 -12.93 -1.91 10.54
C GLU A 120 -14.28 -2.33 11.13
N ARG A 121 -14.74 -3.56 10.86
CA ARG A 121 -15.95 -4.10 11.47
C ARG A 121 -15.85 -4.18 12.99
N ILE A 122 -14.73 -4.69 13.52
CA ILE A 122 -14.53 -4.80 14.98
C ILE A 122 -14.59 -3.42 15.63
N ILE A 123 -13.87 -2.44 15.06
CA ILE A 123 -13.86 -1.06 15.58
C ILE A 123 -15.26 -0.44 15.51
N ASN A 124 -15.99 -0.61 14.40
CA ASN A 124 -17.35 -0.10 14.26
C ASN A 124 -18.30 -0.74 15.29
N THR A 125 -18.20 -2.06 15.52
CA THR A 125 -19.02 -2.73 16.55
C THR A 125 -18.72 -2.18 17.95
N ILE A 126 -17.46 -1.97 18.29
CA ILE A 126 -17.07 -1.36 19.58
C ILE A 126 -17.60 0.07 19.67
N GLY A 127 -17.47 0.87 18.61
CA GLY A 127 -17.98 2.24 18.55
C GLY A 127 -19.50 2.32 18.75
N TYR A 128 -20.26 1.48 18.06
CA TYR A 128 -21.71 1.41 18.22
C TYR A 128 -22.12 0.93 19.61
N ALA A 129 -21.40 -0.04 20.19
CA ALA A 129 -21.66 -0.50 21.55
C ALA A 129 -21.41 0.61 22.59
N ALA A 130 -20.32 1.35 22.46
CA ALA A 130 -20.00 2.47 23.34
C ALA A 130 -21.03 3.61 23.25
N LEU A 131 -21.45 3.96 22.02
CA LEU A 131 -22.53 4.92 21.79
C LEU A 131 -23.86 4.47 22.40
N GLY A 132 -24.21 3.19 22.24
CA GLY A 132 -25.41 2.60 22.84
C GLY A 132 -25.39 2.65 24.37
N LEU A 133 -24.24 2.33 24.99
CA LEU A 133 -24.07 2.40 26.44
C LEU A 133 -24.20 3.85 26.95
N LEU A 134 -23.62 4.82 26.23
CA LEU A 134 -23.71 6.23 26.57
C LEU A 134 -25.16 6.73 26.50
N ALA A 135 -25.88 6.39 25.42
CA ALA A 135 -27.28 6.75 25.24
C ALA A 135 -28.17 6.11 26.30
N PHE A 136 -27.91 4.84 26.65
CA PHE A 136 -28.61 4.15 27.73
C PHE A 136 -28.38 4.84 29.07
N ASN A 137 -27.13 5.18 29.40
CA ASN A 137 -26.79 5.86 30.65
C ASN A 137 -27.47 7.25 30.72
N LEU A 138 -27.46 8.00 29.62
CA LEU A 138 -28.16 9.28 29.52
C LEU A 138 -29.67 9.13 29.77
N LEU A 139 -30.29 8.09 29.20
CA LEU A 139 -31.71 7.83 29.36
C LEU A 139 -32.05 7.45 30.82
N VAL A 140 -31.23 6.60 31.45
CA VAL A 140 -31.37 6.27 32.88
C VAL A 140 -31.27 7.52 33.74
N LEU A 141 -30.32 8.41 33.44
CA LEU A 141 -30.11 9.64 34.20
C LEU A 141 -31.27 10.63 34.03
N LEU A 142 -31.85 10.72 32.83
CA LEU A 142 -33.06 11.51 32.56
C LEU A 142 -34.31 10.96 33.23
N LEU A 143 -34.45 9.64 33.38
CA LEU A 143 -35.59 9.01 34.06
C LEU A 143 -35.48 9.05 35.59
N ALA A 144 -34.27 9.16 36.12
CA ALA A 144 -34.02 9.24 37.56
C ALA A 144 -34.14 10.68 38.13
N MET A 145 -34.30 11.68 37.26
CA MET A 145 -34.46 13.10 37.58
C MET A 145 -35.92 13.52 37.50
#